data_AF-X1CC78-F1
#
_entry.id   AF-X1CC78-F1
#
_cell.length_a   1.000
_cell.length_b   1.000
_cell.length_c   1.000
_cell.angle_alpha   90.00
_cell.angle_beta   90.00
_cell.angle_gamma   90.00
#
_symmetry.space_group_name_H-M   'P 1'
#
loop_
_entity.id
_entity.type
_entity.pdbx_description
1 polymer ?
#
loop_
_entity_poly.entity_id
_entity_poly.type
_entity_poly.pdbx_seq_one_letter_code
_entity_poly.pdbx_strand_id
1 'polypeptide(L)'
;MYPPTRLGKASIQNLDFSLRVCYDLYTKCHIKNISYPLLTKAGELKTYFDKNPLVIMNFIEGKSQDNIKLSNKELVNISELLASLHKNTSKIELEKA
;
A
#
# COMPACT_ATOMS: atom_id res chain seq x y z
N MET A 1 -8.97 25.65 11.57
CA MET A 1 -8.26 24.43 11.13
C MET A 1 -7.83 23.69 12.40
N TYR A 2 -8.32 22.48 12.63
CA TYR A 2 -8.02 21.73 13.87
C TYR A 2 -6.64 21.08 13.78
N PRO A 3 -5.82 21.14 14.84
CA PRO A 3 -4.56 20.41 14.88
C PRO A 3 -4.85 18.91 14.76
N PRO A 4 -4.01 18.14 14.03
CA PRO A 4 -4.19 16.71 13.91
C PRO A 4 -4.16 16.08 15.32
N THR A 5 -5.15 15.23 15.58
CA THR A 5 -5.21 14.45 16.82
C THR A 5 -3.95 13.58 16.94
N ARG A 6 -3.65 13.08 18.15
CA ARG A 6 -2.55 12.14 18.37
C ARG A 6 -2.60 10.94 17.40
N LEU A 7 -3.80 10.46 17.09
CA LEU A 7 -4.04 9.40 16.11
C LEU A 7 -3.71 9.85 14.68
N GLY A 8 -4.11 11.07 14.30
CA GLY A 8 -3.77 11.63 12.98
C GLY A 8 -2.26 11.75 12.74
N LYS A 9 -1.47 12.13 13.77
CA LYS A 9 -0.01 12.18 13.68
C LYS A 9 0.62 10.80 13.50
N ALA A 10 0.18 9.81 14.27
CA ALA A 10 0.65 8.42 14.15
C ALA A 10 0.32 7.82 12.77
N SER A 11 -0.88 8.09 12.25
CA SER A 11 -1.29 7.63 10.91
C SER A 11 -0.44 8.25 9.80
N ILE A 12 -0.03 9.52 9.93
CA ILE A 12 0.84 10.19 8.96
C ILE A 12 2.25 9.58 8.98
N GLN A 13 2.80 9.27 10.16
CA GLN A 13 4.10 8.58 10.26
C GLN A 13 4.04 7.18 9.65
N ASN A 14 2.95 6.45 9.89
CA ASN A 14 2.74 5.12 9.31
C ASN A 14 2.46 5.16 7.80
N LEU A 15 2.04 6.31 7.27
CA LEU A 15 1.78 6.47 5.84
C LEU A 15 3.07 6.27 5.03
N ASP A 16 4.16 6.94 5.40
CA ASP A 16 5.42 6.87 4.64
C ASP A 16 5.99 5.45 4.59
N PHE A 17 5.97 4.79 5.74
CA PHE A 17 6.32 3.38 5.84
C PHE A 17 5.44 2.51 4.93
N SER A 18 4.11 2.66 4.99
CA SER A 18 3.18 1.85 4.19
C SER A 18 3.35 2.08 2.70
N LEU A 19 3.56 3.33 2.26
CA LEU A 19 3.80 3.66 0.86
C LEU A 19 5.08 3.02 0.35
N ARG A 20 6.17 3.07 1.13
CA ARG A 20 7.44 2.44 0.78
C ARG A 20 7.30 0.93 0.65
N VAL A 21 6.62 0.29 1.61
CA VAL A 21 6.36 -1.16 1.58
C VAL A 21 5.59 -1.54 0.31
N CYS A 22 4.48 -0.88 0.01
CA CYS A 22 3.68 -1.19 -1.18
C CYS A 22 4.47 -0.96 -2.49
N TYR A 23 5.28 0.10 -2.54
CA TYR A 23 6.12 0.39 -3.70
C TYR A 23 7.21 -0.66 -3.92
N ASP A 24 7.88 -1.10 -2.86
CA ASP A 24 8.93 -2.13 -2.93
C ASP A 24 8.36 -3.52 -3.28
N LEU A 25 7.16 -3.85 -2.77
CA LEU A 25 6.45 -5.08 -3.16
C LEU A 25 6.17 -5.11 -4.67
N TYR A 26 5.81 -3.97 -5.25
CA TYR A 26 5.59 -3.86 -6.69
C TYR A 26 6.91 -3.87 -7.47
N THR A 27 7.84 -2.98 -7.12
CA THR A 27 9.04 -2.72 -7.94
C THR A 27 10.15 -3.75 -7.73
N LYS A 28 10.43 -4.15 -6.48
CA LYS A 28 11.50 -5.10 -6.13
C LYS A 28 11.01 -6.55 -6.13
N CYS A 29 9.75 -6.79 -5.74
CA CYS A 29 9.21 -8.14 -5.60
C CYS A 29 8.27 -8.57 -6.74
N HIS A 30 7.95 -7.66 -7.67
CA HIS A 30 7.09 -7.90 -8.82
C HIS A 30 5.67 -8.41 -8.49
N ILE A 31 5.16 -8.07 -7.30
CA ILE A 31 3.80 -8.43 -6.89
C ILE A 31 2.83 -7.41 -7.50
N LYS A 32 2.02 -7.86 -8.45
CA LYS A 32 1.10 -7.00 -9.24
C LYS A 32 -0.33 -6.94 -8.70
N ASN A 33 -0.73 -7.92 -7.88
CA ASN A 33 -2.10 -8.03 -7.36
C ASN A 33 -2.28 -7.25 -6.04
N ILE A 34 -1.63 -6.10 -5.93
CA ILE A 34 -1.72 -5.18 -4.79
C ILE A 34 -1.82 -3.75 -5.30
N SER A 35 -2.39 -2.87 -4.49
CA SER A 35 -2.34 -1.44 -4.78
C SER A 35 -1.00 -0.88 -4.33
N TYR A 36 -0.37 -0.06 -5.17
CA TYR A 36 0.91 0.58 -4.97
C TYR A 36 0.85 2.06 -5.40
N PRO A 37 1.63 2.94 -4.75
CA PRO A 37 1.70 4.34 -5.13
C PRO A 37 2.44 4.52 -6.45
N LEU A 38 1.98 5.47 -7.26
CA LEU A 38 2.69 5.98 -8.42
C LEU A 38 3.63 7.10 -7.98
N LEU A 39 4.84 7.12 -8.56
CA LEU A 39 5.79 8.20 -8.30
C LEU A 39 5.28 9.52 -8.89
N THR A 40 5.51 10.60 -8.16
CA THR A 40 5.38 11.95 -8.69
C THR A 40 6.45 12.19 -9.77
N LYS A 41 6.33 13.29 -10.53
CA LYS A 41 7.37 13.71 -11.48
C LYS A 41 8.73 13.95 -10.80
N ALA A 42 8.75 14.22 -9.50
CA ALA A 42 9.95 14.40 -8.70
C ALA A 42 10.52 13.08 -8.14
N GLY A 43 9.85 11.94 -8.37
CA GLY A 43 10.28 10.64 -7.86
C GLY A 43 9.84 10.35 -6.42
N GLU A 44 8.85 11.09 -5.89
CA GLU A 44 8.33 10.92 -4.53
C GLU A 44 7.10 10.02 -4.50
N LEU A 45 6.84 9.35 -3.38
CA LEU A 45 5.67 8.44 -3.20
C LEU A 45 4.38 9.18 -2.79
N LYS A 46 4.50 10.44 -2.38
CA LYS A 46 3.38 11.32 -2.03
C LYS A 46 3.74 12.75 -2.41
N THR A 47 2.74 13.59 -2.51
CA THR A 47 2.89 15.05 -2.57
C THR A 47 1.96 15.68 -1.55
N TYR A 48 1.87 17.01 -1.52
CA TYR A 48 0.97 17.73 -0.65
C TYR A 48 0.05 18.63 -1.47
N PHE A 49 -1.24 18.59 -1.15
CA PHE A 49 -2.20 19.61 -1.57
C PHE A 49 -2.55 20.45 -0.34
N ASP A 50 -2.12 21.70 -0.34
CA ASP A 50 -2.01 22.56 0.85
C ASP A 50 -1.21 21.88 1.98
N LYS A 51 -1.90 21.43 3.03
CA LYS A 51 -1.30 20.74 4.19
C LYS A 51 -1.67 19.26 4.26
N ASN A 52 -2.39 18.74 3.25
CA ASN A 52 -2.88 17.38 3.24
C ASN A 52 -2.00 16.51 2.33
N PRO A 53 -1.53 15.34 2.80
CA PRO A 53 -0.80 14.41 1.96
C PRO A 53 -1.73 13.88 0.87
N LEU A 54 -1.26 13.93 -0.37
CA LEU A 54 -1.92 13.39 -1.54
C LEU A 54 -1.08 12.24 -2.10
N VAL A 55 -1.73 11.10 -2.33
CA VAL A 55 -1.12 9.89 -2.89
C VAL A 55 -1.93 9.47 -4.09
N ILE A 56 -1.26 9.18 -5.21
CA ILE A 56 -1.88 8.60 -6.39
C ILE A 56 -1.54 7.11 -6.37
N MET A 57 -2.57 6.26 -6.33
CA MET A 57 -2.41 4.81 -6.34
C MET A 57 -2.72 4.27 -7.74
N ASN A 58 -2.15 3.13 -8.11
CA ASN A 58 -2.62 2.41 -9.29
C ASN A 58 -4.08 1.99 -9.10
N PHE A 59 -4.87 2.12 -10.16
CA PHE A 59 -6.24 1.61 -10.17
C PHE A 59 -6.22 0.10 -10.35
N ILE A 60 -7.00 -0.61 -9.53
CA ILE A 60 -7.27 -2.04 -9.68
C ILE A 60 -8.72 -2.18 -10.07
N GLU A 61 -8.96 -2.62 -11.29
CA GLU A 61 -10.31 -2.94 -11.74
C GLU A 61 -10.81 -4.18 -11.00
N GLY A 62 -12.03 -4.08 -10.46
CA GLY A 62 -12.63 -5.17 -9.72
C GLY A 62 -13.88 -4.72 -8.99
N LYS A 63 -14.49 -5.66 -8.27
CA LYS A 63 -15.62 -5.41 -7.39
C LYS A 63 -15.13 -5.52 -5.95
N SER A 64 -15.48 -4.54 -5.13
CA SER A 64 -15.34 -4.67 -3.68
C SER A 64 -16.18 -5.84 -3.20
N GLN A 65 -15.61 -6.64 -2.29
CA GLN A 65 -16.30 -7.82 -1.79
C GLN A 65 -17.09 -7.45 -0.53
N ASP A 66 -18.31 -6.95 -0.72
CA ASP A 66 -19.15 -6.40 0.35
C ASP A 66 -19.90 -7.49 1.16
N ASN A 67 -19.23 -8.58 1.57
CA ASN A 67 -19.75 -9.75 2.34
C ASN A 67 -20.13 -11.01 1.54
N ILE A 68 -19.46 -11.31 0.43
CA ILE A 68 -19.68 -12.57 -0.31
C ILE A 68 -18.69 -13.64 0.16
N LYS A 69 -19.18 -14.86 0.39
CA LYS A 69 -18.35 -16.05 0.62
C LYS A 69 -17.43 -16.24 -0.58
N LEU A 70 -16.12 -16.09 -0.38
CA LEU A 70 -15.11 -16.36 -1.39
C LEU A 70 -15.29 -17.78 -1.95
N SER A 71 -15.24 -17.90 -3.27
CA SER A 71 -15.10 -19.19 -3.92
C SER A 71 -13.75 -19.83 -3.55
N ASN A 72 -13.67 -21.15 -3.67
CA ASN A 72 -12.41 -21.87 -3.44
C ASN A 72 -11.27 -21.33 -4.32
N LYS A 73 -11.59 -20.90 -5.56
CA LYS A 73 -10.60 -20.31 -6.47
C LYS A 73 -10.06 -18.98 -5.95
N GLU A 74 -10.93 -18.10 -5.47
CA GLU A 74 -10.50 -16.82 -4.90
C GLU A 74 -9.70 -17.01 -3.61
N LEU A 75 -10.08 -17.98 -2.76
CA LEU A 75 -9.32 -18.34 -1.57
C LEU A 75 -7.90 -18.83 -1.90
N VAL A 76 -7.77 -19.67 -2.93
CA VAL A 76 -6.45 -20.11 -3.41
C VAL A 76 -5.63 -18.91 -3.89
N ASN A 77 -6.20 -18.05 -4.73
CA ASN A 77 -5.51 -16.85 -5.22
C ASN A 77 -5.04 -15.93 -4.08
N ILE A 78 -5.88 -15.71 -3.06
CA ILE A 78 -5.52 -14.90 -1.89
C ILE A 78 -4.41 -15.59 -1.09
N SER A 79 -4.50 -16.90 -0.89
CA SER A 79 -3.50 -17.67 -0.15
C SER A 79 -2.13 -17.65 -0.83
N GLU A 80 -2.11 -17.79 -2.16
CA GLU A 80 -0.88 -17.68 -2.97
C GLU A 80 -0.28 -16.28 -2.91
N LEU A 81 -1.13 -15.25 -2.95
CA LEU A 81 -0.69 -13.86 -2.79
C LEU A 81 -0.07 -13.63 -1.40
N LEU A 82 -0.73 -14.08 -0.33
CA LEU A 82 -0.23 -13.98 1.04
C LEU A 82 1.11 -14.72 1.21
N ALA A 83 1.21 -15.95 0.68
CA ALA A 83 2.45 -16.69 0.70
C ALA A 83 3.57 -15.95 -0.06
N SER A 84 3.24 -15.32 -1.19
CA SER A 84 4.17 -14.51 -1.96
C SER A 84 4.63 -13.27 -1.21
N LEU A 85 3.72 -12.58 -0.51
CA LEU A 85 4.05 -11.46 0.36
C LEU A 85 5.02 -11.90 1.46
N HIS A 86 4.68 -12.95 2.20
CA HIS A 86 5.50 -13.47 3.31
C HIS A 86 6.91 -13.89 2.86
N LYS A 87 7.03 -14.54 1.70
CA LYS A 87 8.33 -14.96 1.15
C LYS A 87 9.22 -13.79 0.73
N ASN A 88 8.62 -12.65 0.40
CA ASN A 88 9.35 -11.49 -0.11
C ASN A 88 9.55 -10.38 0.93
N THR A 89 8.99 -10.51 2.15
CA THR A 89 9.13 -9.50 3.22
C THR A 89 10.58 -9.12 3.52
N SER A 90 11.52 -10.06 3.42
CA SER A 90 12.96 -9.81 3.65
C SER A 90 13.63 -8.92 2.59
N LYS A 91 12.98 -8.72 1.43
CA LYS A 91 13.48 -7.87 0.33
C LYS A 91 12.99 -6.42 0.42
N ILE A 92 12.15 -6.12 1.40
CA ILE A 92 11.58 -4.80 1.62
C ILE A 92 12.47 -4.06 2.61
N GLU A 93 12.79 -2.81 2.30
CA GLU A 93 13.52 -1.95 3.23
C GLU A 93 12.58 -1.47 4.32
N LEU A 94 12.70 -2.09 5.50
CA LEU A 94 12.00 -1.66 6.71
C LEU A 94 12.89 -0.65 7.44
N GLU A 95 13.01 0.57 6.91
CA GLU A 95 13.55 1.66 7.71
C GLU A 95 12.51 1.97 8.80
N LYS A 96 12.85 1.64 10.05
CA LYS A 96 12.05 2.09 11.20
C LYS A 96 12.23 3.60 11.32
N ALA A 97 11.13 4.33 11.19
CA ALA A 97 11.04 5.74 11.56
C ALA A 97 11.32 5.95 13.06
#